data_AF-A0A381ZDA2-F1
#
_entry.id   AF-A0A381ZDA2-F1
#
_cell.length_a   1.000
_cell.length_b   1.000
_cell.length_c   1.000
_cell.angle_alpha   90.00
_cell.angle_beta   90.00
_cell.angle_gamma   90.00
#
_symmetry.space_group_name_H-M   'P 1'
#
loop_
_entity.id
_entity.type
_entity.pdbx_description
1 polymer ?
#
loop_
_entity_poly.entity_id
_entity_poly.type
_entity_poly.pdbx_seq_one_letter_code
_entity_poly.pdbx_strand_id
1 'polypeptide(L)'
;MAEILHLDSETSVEEILNVLDQDAAVIIDNVISLDTVETLKGELAPYLSKEIFGRDEFTGFSTKRVGALIARSNTCRDLALNPLVIDVAKQYLKPFADGYQLHFTSAVSIGPSETKQVLHRDRGIWGGYLPRKIEPLMSTLWAVTEFTRENGATQIVPGSHKWDKEREPNDAEIAYAEMNPGSVLLYTGTVMHGGGENKTASEIRTGVFLHYALNWLRQEENQYLSCPPEIAKELSPKLRSLIGYSKGGYVLGFYSDPYDEEAKFESVSPENMFNKAKDKFESLPNPEELIDETS
;
A
#
# COMPACT_ATOMS: atom_id res chain seq x y z
N MET A 1 -3.86 -27.34 7.48
CA MET A 1 -4.10 -26.24 6.54
C MET A 1 -3.45 -25.02 7.16
N ALA A 2 -2.74 -24.20 6.39
CA ALA A 2 -2.20 -22.94 6.88
C ALA A 2 -3.34 -21.97 7.18
N GLU A 3 -3.12 -21.13 8.19
CA GLU A 3 -4.07 -20.11 8.64
C GLU A 3 -3.32 -18.78 8.78
N ILE A 4 -4.04 -17.66 8.73
CA ILE A 4 -3.50 -16.33 9.00
C ILE A 4 -3.98 -15.95 10.40
N LEU A 5 -3.08 -15.43 11.23
CA LEU A 5 -3.45 -15.01 12.58
C LEU A 5 -4.39 -13.79 12.52
N HIS A 6 -5.43 -13.81 13.35
CA HIS A 6 -6.34 -12.70 13.60
C HIS A 6 -5.99 -12.03 14.92
N LEU A 7 -5.93 -10.70 14.91
CA LEU A 7 -5.72 -9.86 16.09
C LEU A 7 -6.84 -8.81 16.18
N ASP A 8 -7.06 -8.30 17.39
CA ASP A 8 -8.01 -7.20 17.59
C ASP A 8 -7.39 -5.84 17.23
N SER A 9 -8.24 -4.82 17.06
CA SER A 9 -7.80 -3.46 16.69
C SER A 9 -7.00 -2.74 17.77
N GLU A 10 -7.04 -3.20 19.02
CA GLU A 10 -6.33 -2.63 20.16
C GLU A 10 -4.97 -3.31 20.39
N THR A 11 -4.64 -4.32 19.58
CA THR A 11 -3.41 -5.07 19.69
C THR A 11 -2.21 -4.16 19.44
N SER A 12 -1.15 -4.35 20.23
CA SER A 12 0.03 -3.50 20.17
C SER A 12 0.75 -3.60 18.82
N VAL A 13 1.34 -2.49 18.37
CA VAL A 13 2.15 -2.49 17.14
C VAL A 13 3.33 -3.47 17.24
N GLU A 14 3.92 -3.64 18.42
CA GLU A 14 5.01 -4.61 18.64
C GLU A 14 4.56 -6.05 18.35
N GLU A 15 3.37 -6.44 18.84
CA GLU A 15 2.81 -7.76 18.59
C GLU A 15 2.50 -7.98 17.12
N ILE A 16 1.92 -6.99 16.44
CA ILE A 16 1.67 -7.03 14.99
C ILE A 16 3.00 -7.22 14.22
N LEU A 17 4.05 -6.49 14.59
CA LEU A 17 5.38 -6.61 13.97
C LEU A 17 5.99 -7.99 14.20
N ASN A 18 5.81 -8.58 15.38
CA ASN A 18 6.29 -9.94 15.66
C ASN A 18 5.61 -10.99 14.77
N VAL A 19 4.31 -10.85 14.53
CA VAL A 19 3.57 -11.74 13.61
C VAL A 19 4.02 -11.53 12.17
N LEU A 20 4.21 -10.27 11.74
CA LEU A 20 4.75 -9.97 10.41
C LEU A 20 6.17 -10.54 10.20
N ASP A 21 7.03 -10.52 11.22
CA ASP A 21 8.34 -11.19 11.13
C ASP A 21 8.20 -12.70 10.98
N GLN A 22 7.30 -13.33 11.74
CA GLN A 22 7.11 -14.78 11.75
C GLN A 22 6.48 -15.28 10.45
N ASP A 23 5.35 -14.69 10.07
CA ASP A 23 4.41 -15.21 9.08
C ASP A 23 4.28 -14.32 7.83
N ALA A 24 4.75 -13.06 7.90
CA ALA A 24 4.66 -12.06 6.85
C ALA A 24 3.24 -11.66 6.43
N ALA A 25 2.23 -12.04 7.22
CA ALA A 25 0.85 -11.60 7.08
C ALA A 25 0.09 -11.71 8.41
N VAL A 26 -0.85 -10.80 8.64
CA VAL A 26 -1.74 -10.80 9.81
C VAL A 26 -3.04 -10.06 9.49
N ILE A 27 -4.16 -10.51 10.04
CA ILE A 27 -5.45 -9.84 9.90
C ILE A 27 -5.75 -9.09 11.19
N ILE A 28 -6.13 -7.82 11.07
CA ILE A 28 -6.66 -7.03 12.17
C ILE A 28 -8.17 -6.87 11.95
N ASP A 29 -8.95 -7.42 12.87
CA ASP A 29 -10.40 -7.50 12.72
C ASP A 29 -11.09 -6.18 13.05
N ASN A 30 -12.08 -5.81 12.23
CA ASN A 30 -13.04 -4.72 12.48
C ASN A 30 -12.40 -3.35 12.81
N VAL A 31 -11.30 -3.00 12.15
CA VAL A 31 -10.56 -1.74 12.37
C VAL A 31 -11.39 -0.50 12.01
N ILE A 32 -12.27 -0.60 11.01
CA ILE A 32 -13.22 0.47 10.67
C ILE A 32 -14.67 0.00 10.85
N SER A 33 -15.57 0.95 11.12
CA SER A 33 -16.99 0.65 11.28
C SER A 33 -17.66 0.28 9.96
N LEU A 34 -18.78 -0.43 10.05
CA LEU A 34 -19.61 -0.73 8.87
C LEU A 34 -20.16 0.54 8.20
N ASP A 35 -20.39 1.62 8.94
CA ASP A 35 -20.79 2.91 8.36
C ASP A 35 -19.69 3.52 7.48
N THR A 36 -18.42 3.40 7.90
CA THR A 36 -17.26 3.78 7.09
C THR A 36 -17.14 2.89 5.85
N VAL A 37 -17.40 1.58 5.99
CA VAL A 37 -17.44 0.65 4.85
C VAL A 37 -18.53 1.04 3.84
N GLU A 38 -19.74 1.36 4.29
CA GLU A 38 -20.83 1.78 3.40
C GLU A 38 -20.53 3.13 2.70
N THR A 39 -19.89 4.06 3.42
CA THR A 39 -19.41 5.31 2.81
C THR A 39 -18.39 5.03 1.70
N LEU A 40 -17.41 4.16 1.97
CA LEU A 40 -16.40 3.75 0.98
C LEU A 40 -17.05 3.07 -0.23
N LYS A 41 -18.03 2.19 -0.03
CA LYS A 41 -18.80 1.58 -1.14
C LYS A 41 -19.47 2.67 -1.99
N GLY A 42 -20.11 3.65 -1.37
CA GLY A 42 -20.73 4.78 -2.06
C GLY A 42 -19.74 5.58 -2.90
N GLU A 43 -18.56 5.89 -2.37
CA GLU A 43 -17.50 6.63 -3.08
C GLU A 43 -16.93 5.84 -4.28
N LEU A 44 -16.85 4.51 -4.17
CA LEU A 44 -16.30 3.65 -5.22
C LEU A 44 -17.34 3.24 -6.30
N ALA A 45 -18.64 3.24 -5.96
CA ALA A 45 -19.72 2.76 -6.83
C ALA A 45 -19.74 3.41 -8.24
N PRO A 46 -19.49 4.73 -8.42
CA PRO A 46 -19.47 5.34 -9.76
C PRO A 46 -18.39 4.76 -10.69
N TYR A 47 -17.34 4.17 -10.12
CA TYR A 47 -16.24 3.58 -10.86
C TYR A 47 -16.44 2.08 -11.07
N LEU A 48 -16.83 1.35 -10.03
CA LEU A 48 -17.00 -0.11 -10.04
C LEU A 48 -18.28 -0.58 -10.74
N SER A 49 -19.28 0.29 -10.89
CA SER A 49 -20.49 -0.02 -11.68
C SER A 49 -20.22 -0.17 -13.18
N LYS A 50 -19.10 0.37 -13.68
CA LYS A 50 -18.73 0.26 -15.10
C LYS A 50 -18.26 -1.15 -15.44
N GLU A 51 -18.62 -1.66 -16.62
CA GLU A 51 -18.18 -2.98 -17.10
C GLU A 51 -16.80 -2.90 -17.76
N ILE A 52 -15.78 -2.56 -16.95
CA ILE A 52 -14.38 -2.51 -17.37
C ILE A 52 -13.61 -3.56 -16.59
N PHE A 53 -13.27 -4.65 -17.26
CA PHE A 53 -12.55 -5.79 -16.69
C PHE A 53 -11.07 -5.79 -17.08
N GLY A 54 -10.27 -6.59 -16.39
CA GLY A 54 -8.90 -6.90 -16.78
C GLY A 54 -8.82 -7.58 -18.15
N ARG A 55 -7.60 -7.66 -18.68
CA ARG A 55 -7.34 -8.05 -20.08
C ARG A 55 -6.49 -9.32 -20.19
N ASP A 56 -6.03 -9.85 -19.06
CA ASP A 56 -5.10 -10.97 -18.96
C ASP A 56 -5.31 -11.73 -17.64
N GLU A 57 -4.60 -12.85 -17.48
CA GLU A 57 -4.69 -13.72 -16.29
C GLU A 57 -4.29 -13.04 -14.99
N PHE A 58 -3.42 -12.02 -15.06
CA PHE A 58 -3.00 -11.29 -13.87
C PHE A 58 -4.06 -10.27 -13.44
N THR A 59 -4.56 -9.48 -14.40
CA THR A 59 -5.54 -8.43 -14.15
C THR A 59 -6.95 -8.97 -13.94
N GLY A 60 -7.26 -10.16 -14.48
CA GLY A 60 -8.48 -10.94 -14.29
C GLY A 60 -9.59 -10.57 -15.28
N PHE A 61 -10.18 -11.56 -15.96
CA PHE A 61 -11.20 -11.34 -17.00
C PHE A 61 -12.59 -10.97 -16.43
N SER A 62 -12.83 -11.28 -15.16
CA SER A 62 -14.02 -10.91 -14.38
C SER A 62 -13.66 -10.04 -13.17
N THR A 63 -12.47 -9.42 -13.19
CA THR A 63 -11.96 -8.54 -12.14
C THR A 63 -11.98 -7.10 -12.60
N LYS A 64 -12.52 -6.21 -11.75
CA LYS A 64 -12.47 -4.75 -11.95
C LYS A 64 -11.41 -4.14 -11.05
N ARG A 65 -10.67 -3.17 -11.56
CA ARG A 65 -9.60 -2.46 -10.82
C ARG A 65 -9.74 -0.96 -11.00
N VAL A 66 -9.75 -0.22 -9.89
CA VAL A 66 -9.92 1.23 -9.86
C VAL A 66 -8.77 1.83 -9.07
N GLY A 67 -7.83 2.51 -9.74
CA GLY A 67 -6.75 3.27 -9.11
C GLY A 67 -7.12 4.73 -8.79
N ALA A 68 -6.10 5.56 -8.56
CA ALA A 68 -6.21 6.97 -8.20
C ALA A 68 -7.12 7.21 -6.98
N LEU A 69 -7.07 6.29 -5.99
CA LEU A 69 -8.02 6.32 -4.88
C LEU A 69 -7.88 7.56 -4.02
N ILE A 70 -6.65 8.07 -3.84
CA ILE A 70 -6.40 9.31 -3.09
C ILE A 70 -7.11 10.51 -3.74
N ALA A 71 -7.19 10.56 -5.07
CA ALA A 71 -7.92 11.62 -5.76
C ALA A 71 -9.45 11.43 -5.69
N ARG A 72 -9.94 10.19 -5.54
CA ARG A 72 -11.34 9.81 -5.78
C ARG A 72 -12.20 9.59 -4.54
N SER A 73 -11.61 9.24 -3.40
CA SER A 73 -12.33 8.82 -2.20
C SER A 73 -11.72 9.46 -0.97
N ASN A 74 -12.53 10.15 -0.16
CA ASN A 74 -12.07 10.70 1.11
C ASN A 74 -11.80 9.57 2.10
N THR A 75 -12.63 8.53 2.10
CA THR A 75 -12.44 7.39 2.99
C THR A 75 -11.08 6.71 2.74
N CYS A 76 -10.68 6.53 1.48
CA CYS A 76 -9.34 5.99 1.15
C CYS A 76 -8.19 6.87 1.66
N ARG A 77 -8.38 8.20 1.79
CA ARG A 77 -7.37 9.10 2.38
C ARG A 77 -7.22 8.83 3.88
N ASP A 78 -8.34 8.63 4.56
CA ASP A 78 -8.36 8.32 5.99
C ASP A 78 -7.76 6.94 6.24
N LEU A 79 -8.08 5.94 5.41
CA LEU A 79 -7.46 4.60 5.48
C LEU A 79 -5.95 4.65 5.23
N ALA A 80 -5.50 5.44 4.24
CA ALA A 80 -4.08 5.62 3.94
C ALA A 80 -3.31 6.32 5.09
N LEU A 81 -4.03 6.99 5.99
CA LEU A 81 -3.47 7.67 7.16
C LEU A 81 -3.87 7.02 8.49
N ASN A 82 -4.50 5.84 8.45
CA ASN A 82 -4.95 5.14 9.65
C ASN A 82 -3.78 5.00 10.64
N PRO A 83 -3.93 5.44 11.91
CA PRO A 83 -2.81 5.51 12.85
C PRO A 83 -2.09 4.18 13.05
N LEU A 84 -2.84 3.08 13.23
CA LEU A 84 -2.30 1.74 13.41
C LEU A 84 -1.46 1.32 12.20
N VAL A 85 -2.03 1.45 11.00
CA VAL A 85 -1.36 1.08 9.74
C VAL A 85 -0.10 1.92 9.51
N ILE A 86 -0.16 3.22 9.74
CA ILE A 86 0.98 4.13 9.57
C ILE A 86 2.10 3.78 10.56
N ASP A 87 1.78 3.49 11.81
CA ASP A 87 2.78 3.14 12.81
C ASP A 87 3.43 1.79 12.53
N VAL A 88 2.65 0.79 12.09
CA VAL A 88 3.18 -0.49 11.60
C VAL A 88 4.07 -0.28 10.37
N ALA A 89 3.61 0.48 9.36
CA ALA A 89 4.36 0.77 8.13
C ALA A 89 5.72 1.39 8.44
N LYS A 90 5.69 2.43 9.26
CA LYS A 90 6.86 3.19 9.66
C LYS A 90 7.86 2.29 10.37
N GLN A 91 7.41 1.53 11.37
CA GLN A 91 8.31 0.70 12.16
C GLN A 91 8.87 -0.48 11.37
N TYR A 92 8.05 -1.13 10.55
CA TYR A 92 8.46 -2.28 9.75
C TYR A 92 9.47 -1.90 8.65
N LEU A 93 9.28 -0.75 8.00
CA LEU A 93 10.14 -0.28 6.90
C LEU A 93 11.38 0.52 7.37
N LYS A 94 11.37 1.05 8.60
CA LYS A 94 12.46 1.85 9.17
C LYS A 94 13.86 1.23 9.01
N PRO A 95 14.07 -0.09 9.14
CA PRO A 95 15.41 -0.68 8.97
C PRO A 95 16.01 -0.51 7.56
N PHE A 96 15.19 -0.13 6.56
CA PHE A 96 15.58 -0.14 5.15
C PHE A 96 15.52 1.25 4.47
N ALA A 97 15.03 2.28 5.17
CA ALA A 97 14.95 3.65 4.65
C ALA A 97 14.73 4.69 5.74
N ASP A 98 15.07 5.94 5.44
CA ASP A 98 14.77 7.11 6.29
C ASP A 98 13.28 7.48 6.31
N GLY A 99 12.48 6.85 5.44
CA GLY A 99 11.05 7.05 5.38
C GLY A 99 10.34 6.11 4.43
N TYR A 100 9.02 6.27 4.35
CA TYR A 100 8.13 5.49 3.50
C TYR A 100 7.20 6.45 2.74
N GLN A 101 6.57 5.92 1.71
CA GLN A 101 5.58 6.63 0.90
C GLN A 101 4.48 5.65 0.47
N LEU A 102 3.29 6.17 0.19
CA LEU A 102 2.24 5.39 -0.46
C LEU A 102 2.66 5.08 -1.88
N HIS A 103 2.62 3.80 -2.21
CA HIS A 103 3.23 3.23 -3.40
C HIS A 103 2.20 2.92 -4.49
N PHE A 104 1.05 2.39 -4.07
CA PHE A 104 0.00 1.91 -4.95
C PHE A 104 -1.34 1.98 -4.25
N THR A 105 -2.39 2.38 -4.99
CA THR A 105 -3.77 2.31 -4.55
C THR A 105 -4.65 1.62 -5.58
N SER A 106 -5.50 0.68 -5.14
CA SER A 106 -6.48 0.07 -6.03
C SER A 106 -7.66 -0.53 -5.29
N ALA A 107 -8.88 -0.20 -5.72
CA ALA A 107 -10.05 -0.98 -5.37
C ALA A 107 -10.18 -2.11 -6.39
N VAL A 108 -10.18 -3.34 -5.90
CA VAL A 108 -10.24 -4.55 -6.73
C VAL A 108 -11.50 -5.32 -6.39
N SER A 109 -12.36 -5.50 -7.39
CA SER A 109 -13.60 -6.28 -7.29
C SER A 109 -13.49 -7.53 -8.13
N ILE A 110 -13.38 -8.69 -7.47
CA ILE A 110 -13.36 -10.02 -8.09
C ILE A 110 -14.79 -10.49 -8.28
N GLY A 111 -15.23 -10.59 -9.53
CA GLY A 111 -16.56 -11.07 -9.88
C GLY A 111 -16.70 -12.60 -9.87
N PRO A 112 -17.94 -13.10 -10.06
CA PRO A 112 -18.23 -14.53 -10.13
C PRO A 112 -17.39 -15.26 -11.17
N SER A 113 -16.99 -16.51 -10.87
CA SER A 113 -16.23 -17.39 -11.77
C SER A 113 -14.85 -16.88 -12.19
N GLU A 114 -14.31 -15.86 -11.52
CA GLU A 114 -12.93 -15.43 -11.74
C GLU A 114 -11.94 -16.51 -11.28
N THR A 115 -10.88 -16.68 -12.07
CA THR A 115 -9.79 -17.62 -11.77
C THR A 115 -8.85 -17.09 -10.69
N LYS A 116 -8.19 -17.99 -9.95
CA LYS A 116 -7.14 -17.57 -9.01
C LYS A 116 -5.95 -16.95 -9.76
N GLN A 117 -5.36 -15.92 -9.18
CA GLN A 117 -4.09 -15.37 -9.68
C GLN A 117 -2.94 -16.36 -9.43
N VAL A 118 -1.90 -16.27 -10.25
CA VAL A 118 -0.62 -16.91 -9.96
C VAL A 118 -0.04 -16.30 -8.68
N LEU A 119 0.43 -17.15 -7.77
CA LEU A 119 1.08 -16.67 -6.55
C LEU A 119 2.37 -15.92 -6.90
N HIS A 120 2.51 -14.72 -6.37
CA HIS A 120 3.62 -13.81 -6.66
C HIS A 120 4.08 -13.09 -5.40
N ARG A 121 5.17 -12.35 -5.54
CA ARG A 121 5.72 -11.48 -4.50
C ARG A 121 5.78 -10.07 -5.05
N ASP A 122 5.14 -9.12 -4.38
CA ASP A 122 5.07 -7.73 -4.85
C ASP A 122 6.44 -7.07 -4.98
N ARG A 123 7.43 -7.50 -4.20
CA ARG A 123 8.81 -7.02 -4.37
C ARG A 123 9.35 -7.18 -5.80
N GLY A 124 8.76 -8.08 -6.60
CA GLY A 124 9.14 -8.34 -7.98
C GLY A 124 8.87 -7.18 -8.94
N ILE A 125 8.09 -6.17 -8.55
CA ILE A 125 7.82 -5.00 -9.40
C ILE A 125 9.08 -4.18 -9.73
N TRP A 126 10.09 -4.19 -8.85
CA TRP A 126 11.41 -3.59 -9.11
C TRP A 126 12.39 -4.58 -9.76
N GLY A 127 11.86 -5.67 -10.33
CA GLY A 127 12.63 -6.74 -10.94
C GLY A 127 13.39 -7.60 -9.94
N GLY A 128 14.47 -8.22 -10.40
CA GLY A 128 15.33 -9.11 -9.60
C GLY A 128 16.51 -8.43 -8.92
N TYR A 129 16.58 -7.09 -8.95
CA TYR A 129 17.78 -6.34 -8.56
C TYR A 129 17.78 -5.94 -7.09
N LEU A 130 16.60 -5.83 -6.46
CA LEU A 130 16.50 -5.46 -5.07
C LEU A 130 17.06 -6.60 -4.18
N PRO A 131 18.12 -6.35 -3.38
CA PRO A 131 18.71 -7.36 -2.52
C PRO A 131 17.66 -8.04 -1.64
N ARG A 132 17.73 -9.37 -1.50
CA ARG A 132 16.75 -10.15 -0.72
C ARG A 132 16.61 -9.69 0.73
N LYS A 133 17.71 -9.21 1.32
CA LYS A 133 17.76 -8.66 2.68
C LYS A 133 17.00 -7.34 2.87
N ILE A 134 16.61 -6.68 1.79
CA ILE A 134 15.80 -5.46 1.84
C ILE A 134 14.34 -5.87 1.66
N GLU A 135 13.52 -5.49 2.62
CA GLU A 135 12.06 -5.55 2.50
C GLU A 135 11.55 -4.20 1.97
N PRO A 136 11.01 -4.16 0.75
CA PRO A 136 10.64 -2.89 0.13
C PRO A 136 9.24 -2.41 0.48
N LEU A 137 8.36 -3.29 0.96
CA LEU A 137 6.92 -3.05 1.02
C LEU A 137 6.30 -3.51 2.33
N MET A 138 5.31 -2.74 2.77
CA MET A 138 4.27 -3.19 3.67
C MET A 138 2.94 -2.82 3.01
N SER A 139 2.09 -3.81 2.80
CA SER A 139 0.85 -3.69 2.05
C SER A 139 -0.34 -3.91 2.95
N THR A 140 -1.42 -3.17 2.66
CA THR A 140 -2.71 -3.37 3.31
C THR A 140 -3.78 -3.73 2.29
N LEU A 141 -4.68 -4.62 2.69
CA LEU A 141 -5.88 -4.98 1.97
C LEU A 141 -7.08 -4.86 2.90
N TRP A 142 -7.86 -3.81 2.70
CA TRP A 142 -9.08 -3.53 3.46
C TRP A 142 -10.26 -4.27 2.86
N ALA A 143 -10.99 -5.02 3.69
CA ALA A 143 -12.20 -5.72 3.29
C ALA A 143 -13.36 -4.73 3.14
N VAL A 144 -13.87 -4.54 1.92
CA VAL A 144 -15.09 -3.73 1.65
C VAL A 144 -16.34 -4.62 1.63
N THR A 145 -16.18 -5.87 1.19
CA THR A 145 -17.16 -6.95 1.34
C THR A 145 -16.59 -8.04 2.24
N GLU A 146 -17.42 -9.02 2.60
CA GLU A 146 -16.94 -10.22 3.28
C GLU A 146 -16.01 -11.00 2.36
N PHE A 147 -14.90 -11.48 2.91
CA PHE A 147 -13.95 -12.34 2.22
C PHE A 147 -14.12 -13.75 2.75
N THR A 148 -14.39 -14.68 1.85
CA THR A 148 -14.45 -16.11 2.13
C THR A 148 -13.58 -16.83 1.13
N ARG A 149 -13.14 -18.05 1.48
CA ARG A 149 -12.40 -18.90 0.54
C ARG A 149 -13.20 -19.15 -0.74
N GLU A 150 -14.52 -19.22 -0.65
CA GLU A 150 -15.42 -19.49 -1.77
C GLU A 150 -15.56 -18.30 -2.72
N ASN A 151 -15.60 -17.07 -2.20
CA ASN A 151 -15.71 -15.85 -3.01
C ASN A 151 -14.37 -15.25 -3.43
N GLY A 152 -13.29 -16.02 -3.27
CA GLY A 152 -11.96 -15.66 -3.75
C GLY A 152 -11.19 -14.76 -2.81
N ALA A 153 -11.29 -14.96 -1.49
CA ALA A 153 -10.39 -14.35 -0.51
C ALA A 153 -8.92 -14.46 -0.95
N THR A 154 -8.12 -13.44 -0.65
CA THR A 154 -6.70 -13.41 -1.01
C THR A 154 -5.97 -14.60 -0.39
N GLN A 155 -5.22 -15.30 -1.23
CA GLN A 155 -4.35 -16.40 -0.84
C GLN A 155 -3.04 -15.83 -0.30
N ILE A 156 -2.57 -16.37 0.82
CA ILE A 156 -1.28 -16.04 1.44
C ILE A 156 -0.57 -17.35 1.75
N VAL A 157 0.75 -17.35 1.64
CA VAL A 157 1.59 -18.46 2.11
C VAL A 157 2.43 -17.99 3.28
N PRO A 158 1.95 -18.14 4.53
CA PRO A 158 2.67 -17.71 5.72
C PRO A 158 4.09 -18.28 5.78
N GLY A 159 5.06 -17.45 6.15
CA GLY A 159 6.47 -17.85 6.25
C GLY A 159 7.24 -17.93 4.93
N SER A 160 6.56 -17.80 3.78
CA SER A 160 7.19 -17.92 2.45
C SER A 160 8.15 -16.79 2.09
N HIS A 161 8.18 -15.71 2.89
CA HIS A 161 9.17 -14.63 2.78
C HIS A 161 10.59 -15.09 3.14
N LYS A 162 10.71 -16.16 3.94
CA LYS A 162 11.99 -16.77 4.36
C LYS A 162 12.47 -17.85 3.40
N TRP A 163 11.66 -18.24 2.42
CA TRP A 163 12.01 -19.33 1.50
C TRP A 163 12.99 -18.93 0.42
N ASP A 164 13.71 -19.92 -0.09
CA ASP A 164 14.45 -19.80 -1.34
C ASP A 164 13.53 -19.39 -2.49
N LYS A 165 14.09 -18.67 -3.47
CA LYS A 165 13.33 -18.00 -4.53
C LYS A 165 12.46 -18.96 -5.35
N GLU A 166 12.98 -20.14 -5.63
CA GLU A 166 12.37 -21.11 -6.54
C GLU A 166 11.48 -22.13 -5.80
N ARG A 167 11.27 -21.97 -4.48
CA ARG A 167 10.39 -22.87 -3.72
C ARG A 167 8.95 -22.50 -3.97
N GLU A 168 8.19 -23.46 -4.48
CA GLU A 168 6.74 -23.38 -4.63
C GLU A 168 6.02 -23.94 -3.39
N PRO A 169 4.85 -23.37 -3.02
CA PRO A 169 4.02 -23.91 -1.95
C PRO A 169 3.28 -25.17 -2.40
N ASN A 170 2.91 -26.01 -1.44
CA ASN A 170 1.84 -26.99 -1.63
C ASN A 170 0.49 -26.45 -1.13
N ASP A 171 -0.62 -27.08 -1.53
CA ASP A 171 -1.98 -26.60 -1.21
C ASP A 171 -2.26 -26.46 0.30
N ALA A 172 -1.62 -27.26 1.15
CA ALA A 172 -1.82 -27.19 2.59
C ALA A 172 -1.09 -26.02 3.26
N GLU A 173 -0.14 -25.39 2.56
CA GLU A 173 0.62 -24.21 2.99
C GLU A 173 -0.07 -22.89 2.59
N ILE A 174 -1.13 -22.96 1.77
CA ILE A 174 -1.86 -21.79 1.30
C ILE A 174 -3.04 -21.50 2.24
N ALA A 175 -2.96 -20.37 2.93
CA ALA A 175 -4.03 -19.80 3.73
C ALA A 175 -4.89 -18.83 2.91
N TYR A 176 -6.12 -18.58 3.36
CA TYR A 176 -7.03 -17.62 2.75
C TYR A 176 -7.36 -16.53 3.77
N ALA A 177 -7.29 -15.26 3.35
CA ALA A 177 -7.62 -14.12 4.19
C ALA A 177 -9.13 -13.94 4.31
N GLU A 178 -9.78 -14.87 5.01
CA GLU A 178 -11.21 -14.82 5.32
C GLU A 178 -11.44 -13.81 6.44
N MET A 179 -12.21 -12.75 6.17
CA MET A 179 -12.39 -11.65 7.10
C MET A 179 -13.67 -10.85 6.81
N ASN A 180 -14.22 -10.23 7.86
CA ASN A 180 -15.42 -9.41 7.76
C ASN A 180 -15.13 -8.03 7.14
N PRO A 181 -16.12 -7.38 6.49
CA PRO A 181 -15.98 -6.00 6.06
C PRO A 181 -15.52 -5.09 7.20
N GLY A 182 -14.55 -4.21 6.90
CA GLY A 182 -13.94 -3.31 7.87
C GLY A 182 -12.68 -3.86 8.56
N SER A 183 -12.36 -5.13 8.34
CA SER A 183 -11.06 -5.72 8.72
C SER A 183 -9.98 -5.39 7.69
N VAL A 184 -8.72 -5.51 8.10
CA VAL A 184 -7.56 -5.27 7.23
C VAL A 184 -6.55 -6.40 7.32
N LEU A 185 -6.14 -6.91 6.17
CA LEU A 185 -4.96 -7.76 6.05
C LEU A 185 -3.73 -6.87 5.90
N LEU A 186 -2.74 -7.04 6.78
CA LEU A 186 -1.39 -6.49 6.64
C LEU A 186 -0.48 -7.60 6.11
N TYR A 187 0.33 -7.33 5.09
CA TYR A 187 1.25 -8.32 4.52
C TYR A 187 2.48 -7.66 3.91
N THR A 188 3.57 -8.42 3.76
CA THR A 188 4.86 -7.91 3.28
C THR A 188 5.02 -8.05 1.76
N GLY A 189 5.97 -7.35 1.15
CA GLY A 189 6.26 -7.50 -0.29
C GLY A 189 6.91 -8.82 -0.67
N THR A 190 7.46 -9.56 0.30
CA THR A 190 8.20 -10.81 0.05
C THR A 190 7.37 -12.08 0.26
N VAL A 191 6.19 -11.98 0.91
CA VAL A 191 5.29 -13.13 1.06
C VAL A 191 4.65 -13.50 -0.29
N MET A 192 4.54 -14.80 -0.57
CA MET A 192 3.78 -15.28 -1.72
C MET A 192 2.29 -15.10 -1.47
N HIS A 193 1.62 -14.47 -2.43
CA HIS A 193 0.19 -14.20 -2.33
C HIS A 193 -0.46 -14.07 -3.72
N GLY A 194 -1.79 -14.03 -3.75
CA GLY A 194 -2.56 -13.78 -4.97
C GLY A 194 -4.07 -13.81 -4.71
N GLY A 195 -4.86 -13.18 -5.57
CA GLY A 195 -6.32 -13.27 -5.50
C GLY A 195 -6.80 -14.71 -5.64
N GLY A 196 -7.68 -15.17 -4.75
CA GLY A 196 -8.30 -16.48 -4.84
C GLY A 196 -9.32 -16.56 -5.97
N GLU A 197 -9.63 -17.80 -6.36
CA GLU A 197 -10.71 -18.10 -7.31
C GLU A 197 -12.06 -17.78 -6.67
N ASN A 198 -12.90 -17.01 -7.37
CA ASN A 198 -14.28 -16.78 -6.93
C ASN A 198 -15.18 -17.85 -7.55
N LYS A 199 -15.56 -18.83 -6.74
CA LYS A 199 -16.39 -19.98 -7.14
C LYS A 199 -17.88 -19.73 -7.03
N THR A 200 -18.26 -18.59 -6.45
CA THR A 200 -19.68 -18.24 -6.26
C THR A 200 -20.31 -17.91 -7.61
N ALA A 201 -21.63 -18.11 -7.70
CA ALA A 201 -22.39 -17.82 -8.90
C ALA A 201 -22.72 -16.32 -9.06
N SER A 202 -22.68 -15.53 -7.98
CA SER A 202 -23.21 -14.16 -7.97
C SER A 202 -22.49 -13.17 -7.05
N GLU A 203 -21.55 -13.59 -6.21
CA GLU A 203 -20.90 -12.66 -5.29
C GLU A 203 -19.77 -11.89 -5.97
N ILE A 204 -19.62 -10.62 -5.58
CA ILE A 204 -18.50 -9.77 -5.97
C ILE A 204 -17.69 -9.46 -4.71
N ARG A 205 -16.45 -9.93 -4.67
CA ARG A 205 -15.53 -9.70 -3.55
C ARG A 205 -14.72 -8.44 -3.79
N THR A 206 -14.93 -7.40 -3.00
CA THR A 206 -14.26 -6.09 -3.18
C THR A 206 -13.32 -5.78 -2.02
N GLY A 207 -12.06 -5.49 -2.35
CA GLY A 207 -11.06 -5.01 -1.41
C GLY A 207 -10.37 -3.73 -1.87
N VAL A 208 -9.85 -2.96 -0.93
CA VAL A 208 -9.02 -1.77 -1.21
C VAL A 208 -7.58 -2.04 -0.79
N PHE A 209 -6.69 -2.00 -1.78
CA PHE A 209 -5.26 -2.13 -1.61
C PHE A 209 -4.64 -0.74 -1.41
N LEU A 210 -3.88 -0.59 -0.33
CA LEU A 210 -3.02 0.57 -0.08
C LEU A 210 -1.64 0.04 0.31
N HIS A 211 -0.66 0.21 -0.58
CA HIS A 211 0.70 -0.30 -0.38
C HIS A 211 1.62 0.83 0.02
N TYR A 212 2.56 0.56 0.93
CA TYR A 212 3.58 1.51 1.37
C TYR A 212 4.96 0.97 0.98
N ALA A 213 5.78 1.80 0.35
CA ALA A 213 7.13 1.45 -0.06
C ALA A 213 8.17 2.34 0.61
N LEU A 214 9.43 1.91 0.58
CA LEU A 214 10.57 2.75 0.90
C LEU A 214 10.55 4.03 0.04
N ASN A 215 10.84 5.17 0.66
CA ASN A 215 10.75 6.48 0.01
C ASN A 215 11.81 6.71 -1.11
N TRP A 216 12.85 5.87 -1.18
CA TRP A 216 13.86 5.92 -2.23
C TRP A 216 13.54 5.03 -3.45
N LEU A 217 12.45 4.26 -3.38
CA LEU A 217 11.96 3.45 -4.51
C LEU A 217 10.96 4.24 -5.35
N ARG A 218 10.94 3.97 -6.66
CA ARG A 218 9.89 4.51 -7.55
C ARG A 218 8.54 3.88 -7.20
N GLN A 219 7.50 4.70 -7.08
CA GLN A 219 6.11 4.26 -6.88
C GLN A 219 5.57 3.50 -8.10
N GLU A 220 4.76 2.46 -7.88
CA GLU A 220 4.07 1.73 -8.95
C GLU A 220 2.94 2.58 -9.53
N GLU A 221 2.14 3.20 -8.67
CA GLU A 221 1.21 4.24 -9.08
C GLU A 221 1.92 5.59 -9.13
N ASN A 222 1.93 6.23 -10.31
CA ASN A 222 2.46 7.58 -10.43
C ASN A 222 1.51 8.58 -9.76
N GLN A 223 1.71 8.83 -8.45
CA GLN A 223 0.83 9.66 -7.63
C GLN A 223 0.76 11.11 -8.10
N TYR A 224 1.83 11.66 -8.69
CA TYR A 224 1.82 13.02 -9.24
C TYR A 224 0.85 13.18 -10.41
N LEU A 225 0.53 12.10 -11.12
CA LEU A 225 -0.44 12.10 -12.22
C LEU A 225 -1.81 11.60 -11.78
N SER A 226 -1.86 10.60 -10.88
CA SER A 226 -3.11 10.09 -10.32
C SER A 226 -3.79 11.10 -9.39
N CYS A 227 -3.02 11.90 -8.66
CA CYS A 227 -3.47 12.98 -7.79
C CYS A 227 -2.64 14.25 -8.10
N PRO A 228 -2.98 14.94 -9.20
CA PRO A 228 -2.20 16.08 -9.69
C PRO A 228 -2.29 17.29 -8.76
N PRO A 229 -1.39 18.29 -8.90
CA PRO A 229 -1.27 19.39 -7.95
C PRO A 229 -2.57 20.16 -7.68
N GLU A 230 -3.42 20.32 -8.69
CA GLU A 230 -4.73 20.98 -8.58
C GLU A 230 -5.72 20.24 -7.67
N ILE A 231 -5.55 18.93 -7.48
CA ILE A 231 -6.28 18.13 -6.48
C ILE A 231 -5.48 18.09 -5.18
N ALA A 232 -4.17 17.81 -5.27
CA ALA A 232 -3.30 17.61 -4.12
C ALA A 232 -3.23 18.85 -3.20
N LYS A 233 -3.40 20.06 -3.73
CA LYS A 233 -3.38 21.31 -2.95
C LYS A 233 -4.42 21.34 -1.83
N GLU A 234 -5.55 20.66 -2.01
CA GLU A 234 -6.65 20.58 -1.04
C GLU A 234 -6.43 19.48 0.02
N LEU A 235 -5.38 18.66 -0.14
CA LEU A 235 -5.04 17.59 0.79
C LEU A 235 -4.23 18.12 1.97
N SER A 236 -4.31 17.41 3.10
CA SER A 236 -3.49 17.71 4.27
C SER A 236 -2.00 17.58 3.93
N PRO A 237 -1.10 18.34 4.60
CA PRO A 237 0.34 18.21 4.40
C PRO A 237 0.85 16.78 4.59
N LYS A 238 0.31 16.04 5.58
CA LYS A 238 0.66 14.64 5.84
C LYS A 238 0.34 13.74 4.64
N LEU A 239 -0.85 13.91 4.03
CA LEU A 239 -1.25 13.10 2.88
C LEU A 239 -0.46 13.46 1.62
N ARG A 240 -0.20 14.77 1.39
CA ARG A 240 0.66 15.22 0.30
C ARG A 240 2.05 14.61 0.38
N SER A 241 2.67 14.66 1.56
CA SER A 241 3.96 14.02 1.80
C SER A 241 3.90 12.51 1.56
N LEU A 242 2.87 11.85 2.08
CA LEU A 242 2.69 10.41 1.92
C LEU A 242 2.63 9.98 0.45
N ILE A 243 1.96 10.75 -0.42
CA ILE A 243 1.87 10.42 -1.85
C ILE A 243 3.07 10.90 -2.69
N GLY A 244 4.10 11.47 -2.05
CA GLY A 244 5.36 11.85 -2.72
C GLY A 244 5.51 13.34 -3.02
N TYR A 245 4.55 14.22 -2.66
CA TYR A 245 4.77 15.66 -2.69
C TYR A 245 5.62 16.13 -1.48
N SER A 246 6.76 15.48 -1.29
CA SER A 246 7.81 15.79 -0.32
C SER A 246 9.08 15.07 -0.74
N LYS A 247 10.24 15.54 -0.26
CA LYS A 247 11.51 14.82 -0.49
C LYS A 247 11.59 13.53 0.34
N GLY A 248 12.21 12.50 -0.25
CA GLY A 248 12.66 11.29 0.44
C GLY A 248 14.11 11.44 0.89
N GLY A 249 14.33 11.74 2.18
CA GLY A 249 15.67 12.08 2.68
C GLY A 249 16.15 13.44 2.16
N TYR A 250 17.46 13.61 2.03
CA TYR A 250 18.06 14.91 1.70
C TYR A 250 17.70 15.41 0.29
N VAL A 251 17.78 14.53 -0.72
CA VAL A 251 17.71 14.95 -2.13
C VAL A 251 16.62 14.27 -2.95
N LEU A 252 16.12 13.09 -2.60
CA LEU A 252 15.25 12.35 -3.52
C LEU A 252 13.88 13.01 -3.67
N GLY A 253 13.39 13.13 -4.91
CA GLY A 253 12.07 13.71 -5.18
C GLY A 253 12.02 15.24 -5.17
N PHE A 254 13.17 15.94 -5.20
CA PHE A 254 13.18 17.38 -5.44
C PHE A 254 12.61 17.72 -6.82
N TYR A 255 12.17 18.96 -7.00
CA TYR A 255 11.94 19.55 -8.32
C TYR A 255 12.68 20.88 -8.43
N SER A 256 12.97 21.33 -9.64
CA SER A 256 13.40 22.71 -9.90
C SER A 256 12.18 23.50 -10.33
N ASP A 257 11.91 24.65 -9.72
CA ASP A 257 10.72 25.45 -10.04
C ASP A 257 10.86 26.04 -11.45
N PRO A 258 10.08 25.57 -12.45
CA PRO A 258 10.21 26.08 -13.81
C PRO A 258 9.71 27.51 -13.95
N TYR A 259 9.07 28.07 -12.93
CA TYR A 259 8.58 29.45 -12.89
C TYR A 259 9.50 30.39 -12.09
N ASP A 260 10.56 29.88 -11.45
CA ASP A 260 11.57 30.70 -10.80
C ASP A 260 12.56 31.26 -11.84
N GLU A 261 12.28 32.46 -12.34
CA GLU A 261 13.18 33.17 -13.27
C GLU A 261 14.47 33.67 -12.60
N GLU A 262 14.54 33.71 -11.26
CA GLU A 262 15.74 34.13 -10.55
C GLU A 262 16.74 32.98 -10.36
N ALA A 263 16.32 31.73 -10.62
CA ALA A 263 17.09 30.51 -10.44
C ALA A 263 17.80 30.44 -9.07
N LYS A 264 17.13 30.91 -8.01
CA LYS A 264 17.72 31.04 -6.67
C LYS A 264 17.99 29.67 -6.04
N PHE A 265 17.19 28.68 -6.40
CA PHE A 265 17.28 27.33 -5.86
C PHE A 265 17.27 26.30 -6.98
N GLU A 266 18.36 25.54 -7.10
CA GLU A 266 18.47 24.43 -8.06
C GLU A 266 17.54 23.27 -7.70
N SER A 267 17.31 23.05 -6.39
CA SER A 267 16.43 22.00 -5.87
C SER A 267 15.50 22.54 -4.78
N VAL A 268 14.20 22.31 -4.92
CA VAL A 268 13.18 22.65 -3.92
C VAL A 268 12.33 21.43 -3.55
N SER A 269 11.77 21.44 -2.35
CA SER A 269 10.80 20.41 -1.94
C SER A 269 9.50 20.59 -2.73
N PRO A 270 8.86 19.52 -3.23
CA PRO A 270 7.53 19.60 -3.85
C PRO A 270 6.46 20.27 -2.97
N GLU A 271 6.65 20.30 -1.65
CA GLU A 271 5.78 21.00 -0.71
C GLU A 271 5.66 22.50 -1.00
N ASN A 272 6.73 23.11 -1.56
CA ASN A 272 6.80 24.52 -1.90
C ASN A 272 5.78 24.93 -2.96
N MET A 273 5.29 23.97 -3.76
CA MET A 273 4.23 24.20 -4.74
C MET A 273 2.90 24.62 -4.09
N PHE A 274 2.66 24.23 -2.85
CA PHE A 274 1.36 24.40 -2.20
C PHE A 274 1.33 25.52 -1.17
N ASN A 275 2.46 25.79 -0.53
CA ASN A 275 2.69 26.91 0.38
C ASN A 275 4.18 27.24 0.30
N LYS A 276 4.57 28.51 0.42
CA LYS A 276 5.97 28.92 0.64
C LYS A 276 6.43 28.51 2.06
N ALA A 277 6.31 27.24 2.39
CA ALA A 277 6.79 26.68 3.64
C ALA A 277 8.32 26.63 3.56
N LYS A 278 9.01 27.02 4.63
CA LYS A 278 10.45 26.75 4.73
C LYS A 278 10.62 25.25 4.96
N ASP A 279 11.23 24.56 4.01
CA ASP A 279 11.59 23.14 4.17
C ASP A 279 12.69 23.02 5.24
N LYS A 280 12.60 21.98 6.07
CA LYS A 280 13.63 21.60 7.06
C LYS A 280 14.98 21.26 6.41
N PHE A 281 14.99 20.95 5.12
CA PHE A 281 16.20 20.75 4.32
C PHE A 281 16.61 21.99 3.48
N GLU A 282 15.89 23.11 3.56
CA GLU A 282 16.30 24.36 2.88
C GLU A 282 17.45 25.05 3.61
N SER A 283 17.58 24.85 4.93
CA SER A 283 18.81 25.19 5.63
C SER A 283 19.84 24.11 5.36
N LEU A 284 20.86 24.43 4.57
CA LEU A 284 22.09 23.65 4.53
C LEU A 284 22.66 23.64 5.96
N PRO A 285 22.73 22.48 6.65
CA PRO A 285 23.41 22.42 7.94
C PRO A 285 24.86 22.88 7.77
N ASN A 286 25.40 23.56 8.77
CA ASN A 286 26.81 23.94 8.78
C ASN A 286 27.64 22.64 8.65
N PRO A 287 28.73 22.58 7.85
CA PRO A 287 29.58 21.40 7.74
C PRO A 287 29.98 20.75 9.09
N GLU A 288 30.01 21.53 10.17
CA GLU A 288 30.27 21.06 11.53
C GLU A 288 29.09 20.27 12.15
N GLU A 289 27.84 20.56 11.77
CA GLU A 289 26.62 19.90 12.24
C GLU A 289 26.38 18.55 11.53
N LEU A 290 26.95 18.35 10.34
CA LEU A 290 26.88 17.09 9.58
C LEU A 290 27.76 15.98 10.16
N ILE A 291 28.70 16.31 11.06
CA ILE A 291 29.65 15.37 11.65
C ILE A 291 29.03 14.65 12.87
N ASP A 292 28.06 15.26 13.56
CA ASP A 292 27.47 14.70 14.79
C ASP A 292 26.30 13.73 14.55
N GLU A 293 25.70 13.69 13.36
CA GLU A 293 24.59 12.75 13.07
C GLU A 293 25.03 11.41 12.45
N THR A 294 26.35 11.16 12.32
CA THR A 294 26.90 9.90 11.77
C THR A 294 27.74 9.08 12.75
N SER A 295 27.72 9.43 14.05
CA SER A 295 28.36 8.66 15.13
C SER A 295 27.37 7.87 15.98
#